data_AF-A0A1U7ZSH4-F1
#
_entry.id   AF-A0A1U7ZSH4-F1
#
_cell.length_a   1.000
_cell.length_b   1.000
_cell.length_c   1.000
_cell.angle_alpha   90.00
_cell.angle_beta   90.00
_cell.angle_gamma   90.00
#
_symmetry.space_group_name_H-M   'P 1'
#
loop_
_entity.id
_entity.type
_entity.pdbx_description
1 polymer ?
#
loop_
_entity_poly.entity_id
_entity_poly.type
_entity_poly.pdbx_seq_one_letter_code
_entity_poly.pdbx_strand_id
1 'polypeptide(L)'
;MHLLSNILASKATLLLSRGTRTCDVAAELSTICALQGQVSRSRSRHSQELSWAKRDGSRNALVSTTTSLIINSVERSRMLSVKAFTEEQEALVVKSWNAMKKDAGELGMKFFLRVFEIAPSAQKLFSFLRGSDVSLEQNQKLKPHAKTVFVMTCESAVQLRKAGKVTVKDSSLKELGAVHFKYGVVPEHFDVVKFALLETIKDAVPEMWSPEMKNAWGEAYDKLVEAIQKEMKPSSGDS
;
A
#
# COMPACT_ATOMS: atom_id res chain seq x y z
N MET A 1 -32.18 4.16 30.53
CA MET A 1 -30.76 4.09 30.95
C MET A 1 -30.09 3.00 30.12
N HIS A 2 -29.01 3.21 29.37
CA HIS A 2 -28.26 4.42 29.04
C HIS A 2 -27.85 4.35 27.55
N LEU A 3 -28.08 5.41 26.77
CA LEU A 3 -27.32 5.69 25.55
C LEU A 3 -26.09 6.49 25.98
N LEU A 4 -24.90 6.19 25.44
CA LEU A 4 -23.79 7.13 25.38
C LEU A 4 -23.10 7.05 24.02
N SER A 5 -23.26 8.14 23.28
CA SER A 5 -22.68 8.40 21.97
C SER A 5 -21.23 8.92 22.07
N ASN A 6 -20.49 8.73 20.98
CA ASN A 6 -19.17 9.34 20.75
C ASN A 6 -19.17 10.87 20.97
N ILE A 7 -18.09 11.40 21.57
CA ILE A 7 -17.57 12.74 21.23
C ILE A 7 -16.04 12.69 21.13
N LEU A 8 -15.51 13.19 20.01
CA LEU A 8 -14.10 13.30 19.68
C LEU A 8 -13.65 14.78 19.82
N ALA A 9 -12.51 15.06 20.47
CA ALA A 9 -11.88 16.39 20.46
C ALA A 9 -10.35 16.24 20.60
N SER A 10 -9.48 16.81 19.77
CA SER A 10 -9.60 17.74 18.64
C SER A 10 -9.85 19.20 18.98
N LYS A 11 -8.96 19.73 19.82
CA LYS A 11 -8.37 21.08 19.62
C LYS A 11 -8.12 21.26 18.07
N ALA A 12 -8.29 22.42 17.39
CA ALA A 12 -8.15 22.50 15.90
C ALA A 12 -7.65 23.86 15.32
N THR A 13 -6.42 23.97 14.77
CA THR A 13 -5.63 25.25 14.76
C THR A 13 -5.94 26.27 13.68
N LEU A 14 -5.97 27.55 14.11
CA LEU A 14 -6.21 28.72 13.27
C LEU A 14 -5.04 29.72 13.23
N LEU A 15 -4.69 30.10 12.00
CA LEU A 15 -4.15 31.42 11.66
C LEU A 15 -5.24 32.17 10.88
N LEU A 16 -5.56 33.39 11.31
CA LEU A 16 -6.44 34.30 10.57
C LEU A 16 -5.64 35.06 9.51
N SER A 17 -6.09 34.99 8.26
CA SER A 17 -5.78 36.00 7.24
C SER A 17 -7.04 36.28 6.41
N ARG A 18 -7.18 37.53 5.95
CA ARG A 18 -8.31 38.00 5.12
C ARG A 18 -8.13 37.54 3.66
N GLY A 19 -9.23 37.59 2.89
CA GLY A 19 -9.31 37.09 1.50
C GLY A 19 -8.32 37.75 0.51
N THR A 20 -8.24 37.31 -0.76
CA THR A 20 -9.36 37.18 -1.71
C THR A 20 -9.33 35.94 -2.63
N ARG A 21 -10.40 35.75 -3.42
CA ARG A 21 -10.58 34.66 -4.41
C ARG A 21 -9.62 34.76 -5.59
N THR A 22 -9.23 33.62 -6.19
CA THR A 22 -9.71 33.11 -7.52
C THR A 22 -9.18 31.69 -7.80
N CYS A 23 -9.71 31.03 -8.84
CA CYS A 23 -9.31 29.73 -9.40
C CYS A 23 -7.82 29.73 -9.90
N ASP A 24 -7.16 28.64 -10.32
CA ASP A 24 -7.68 27.56 -11.18
C ASP A 24 -6.76 26.30 -11.27
N VAL A 25 -7.30 25.24 -11.90
CA VAL A 25 -6.74 23.96 -12.43
C VAL A 25 -5.36 23.37 -12.02
N ALA A 26 -5.43 22.07 -11.67
CA ALA A 26 -4.57 20.94 -12.07
C ALA A 26 -3.03 21.01 -12.09
N ALA A 27 -2.40 20.17 -11.26
CA ALA A 27 -1.27 19.30 -11.66
C ALA A 27 -1.13 18.11 -10.69
N GLU A 28 -1.22 16.88 -11.20
CA GLU A 28 -0.45 15.78 -10.60
C GLU A 28 1.02 16.02 -10.90
N LEU A 29 1.89 15.81 -9.91
CA LEU A 29 3.16 15.08 -10.08
C LEU A 29 3.85 14.92 -8.72
N SER A 30 4.30 13.70 -8.45
CA SER A 30 5.15 13.39 -7.32
C SER A 30 6.56 13.95 -7.50
N THR A 31 6.96 14.93 -6.69
CA THR A 31 8.35 15.13 -6.21
C THR A 31 8.35 16.14 -5.07
N ILE A 32 8.90 15.77 -3.91
CA ILE A 32 9.09 16.69 -2.78
C ILE A 32 10.37 17.52 -3.05
N CYS A 33 10.23 18.61 -3.82
CA CYS A 33 11.24 19.65 -3.91
C CYS A 33 10.86 20.82 -2.99
N ALA A 34 11.43 20.85 -1.79
CA ALA A 34 11.25 21.96 -0.86
C ALA A 34 12.12 23.16 -1.27
N LEU A 35 11.60 24.00 -2.18
CA LEU A 35 12.19 25.32 -2.48
C LEU A 35 11.79 26.32 -1.39
N GLN A 36 12.69 26.55 -0.43
CA GLN A 36 12.60 27.70 0.48
C GLN A 36 13.05 28.97 -0.23
N GLY A 37 12.10 29.76 -0.72
CA GLY A 37 12.35 31.18 -0.95
C GLY A 37 12.22 31.95 0.36
N GLN A 38 13.34 32.39 0.95
CA GLN A 38 13.58 33.82 1.25
C GLN A 38 14.89 34.09 2.02
N VAL A 39 15.32 35.34 1.95
CA VAL A 39 16.65 35.85 2.31
C VAL A 39 16.80 36.11 3.81
N SER A 40 17.84 35.48 4.38
CA SER A 40 18.69 35.96 5.49
C SER A 40 18.28 35.82 6.98
N ARG A 41 19.32 35.41 7.74
CA ARG A 41 19.66 35.73 9.14
C ARG A 41 18.88 35.06 10.30
N SER A 42 19.44 33.91 10.68
CA SER A 42 19.90 33.57 12.05
C SER A 42 18.95 33.73 13.24
N ARG A 43 18.63 32.62 13.89
CA ARG A 43 18.58 32.55 15.37
C ARG A 43 18.89 31.14 15.87
N SER A 44 19.57 31.08 17.02
CA SER A 44 20.09 29.86 17.64
C SER A 44 18.97 28.91 18.05
N ARG A 45 19.20 27.60 17.85
CA ARG A 45 18.42 26.57 18.54
C ARG A 45 18.87 26.54 20.01
N HIS A 46 17.98 26.91 20.93
CA HIS A 46 18.10 26.52 22.33
C HIS A 46 17.08 25.43 22.60
N SER A 47 17.60 24.21 22.82
CA SER A 47 16.80 23.12 23.37
C SER A 47 16.71 23.35 24.88
N GLN A 48 15.50 23.53 25.42
CA GLN A 48 15.29 23.53 26.86
C GLN A 48 14.68 22.21 27.29
N GLU A 49 15.25 21.62 28.34
CA GLU A 49 14.69 20.43 28.98
C GLU A 49 13.39 20.78 29.71
N LEU A 50 12.39 19.90 29.56
CA LEU A 50 11.16 19.93 30.33
C LEU A 50 11.04 18.61 31.09
N SER A 51 11.11 18.66 32.42
CA SER A 51 10.92 17.50 33.29
C SER A 51 9.48 17.41 33.80
N TRP A 52 8.97 16.18 33.94
CA TRP A 52 7.61 15.92 34.38
C TRP A 52 7.53 15.89 35.91
N ALA A 53 7.04 16.97 36.53
CA ALA A 53 6.67 16.97 37.94
C ALA A 53 5.25 16.40 38.11
N LYS A 54 5.11 15.25 38.77
CA LYS A 54 3.81 14.77 39.27
C LYS A 54 3.51 15.38 40.63
N ARG A 55 2.38 16.05 40.76
CA ARG A 55 1.67 16.23 42.03
C ARG A 55 0.21 15.78 41.84
N ASP A 56 -0.28 15.02 42.81
CA ASP A 56 -1.68 14.59 43.00
C ASP A 56 -2.68 14.65 41.82
N GLY A 57 -2.68 13.58 41.02
CA GLY A 57 -3.89 12.76 40.84
C GLY A 57 -5.09 13.31 40.04
N SER A 58 -5.09 14.54 39.50
CA SER A 58 -6.27 15.02 38.74
C SER A 58 -6.00 15.88 37.49
N ARG A 59 -4.85 16.56 37.35
CA ARG A 59 -4.56 17.37 36.14
C ARG A 59 -3.09 17.35 35.73
N ASN A 60 -2.82 16.97 34.48
CA ASN A 60 -1.52 17.21 33.84
C ASN A 60 -1.44 18.68 33.39
N ALA A 61 -0.86 19.55 34.23
CA ALA A 61 -0.56 20.93 33.88
C ALA A 61 0.93 21.10 33.57
N LEU A 62 1.25 21.72 32.43
CA LEU A 62 2.61 22.23 32.18
C LEU A 62 2.74 23.57 32.92
N VAL A 63 3.56 23.60 33.96
CA VAL A 63 3.93 24.84 34.66
C VAL A 63 5.27 25.32 34.12
N SER A 64 5.26 26.47 33.45
CA SER A 64 6.48 27.22 33.12
C SER A 64 7.04 27.85 34.40
N THR A 65 8.31 27.61 34.70
CA THR A 65 9.05 28.38 35.72
C THR A 65 9.48 29.77 35.24
N THR A 66 9.27 30.09 33.96
CA THR A 66 9.47 31.44 33.42
C THR A 66 8.16 32.25 33.50
N THR A 67 8.28 33.46 34.05
CA THR A 67 7.19 34.37 34.46
C THR A 67 6.11 34.63 33.39
N SER A 68 4.85 34.49 33.82
CA SER A 68 3.62 35.03 33.21
C SER A 68 3.50 35.11 31.69
N LEU A 69 3.05 34.01 31.07
CA LEU A 69 2.23 34.07 29.86
C LEU A 69 0.94 33.27 30.07
N ILE A 70 -0.20 33.96 30.09
CA ILE A 70 -1.52 33.34 30.24
C ILE A 70 -1.93 32.73 28.89
N ILE A 71 -2.02 31.40 28.85
CA ILE A 71 -2.38 30.65 27.63
C ILE A 71 -3.91 30.63 27.49
N ASN A 72 -4.45 31.54 26.67
CA ASN A 72 -5.91 31.73 26.52
C ASN A 72 -6.59 30.82 25.49
N SER A 73 -5.85 30.03 24.68
CA SER A 73 -6.43 29.01 23.79
C SER A 73 -5.39 27.96 23.39
N VAL A 74 -5.84 26.73 23.09
CA VAL A 74 -5.02 25.66 22.51
C VAL A 74 -5.81 24.91 21.45
N GLU A 75 -5.21 24.75 20.27
CA GLU A 75 -5.76 24.07 19.11
C GLU A 75 -4.77 22.96 18.59
N ARG A 76 -5.23 21.79 18.07
CA ARG A 76 -4.40 20.70 17.45
C ARG A 76 -4.25 21.03 15.97
N SER A 77 -3.21 20.50 15.33
CA SER A 77 -3.21 20.37 13.88
C SER A 77 -4.03 19.17 13.38
N ARG A 78 -4.35 19.22 12.08
CA ARG A 78 -5.17 18.29 11.29
C ARG A 78 -4.99 16.81 11.65
N MET A 79 -6.10 16.07 11.61
CA MET A 79 -6.14 14.62 11.75
C MET A 79 -5.21 13.96 10.72
N LEU A 80 -4.21 13.21 11.20
CA LEU A 80 -3.35 12.40 10.34
C LEU A 80 -4.22 11.29 9.72
N SER A 81 -4.57 11.45 8.44
CA SER A 81 -5.16 10.36 7.66
C SER A 81 -4.07 9.34 7.34
N VAL A 82 -3.83 8.42 8.28
CA VAL A 82 -3.09 7.20 8.00
C VAL A 82 -3.99 6.36 7.10
N LYS A 83 -3.67 6.28 5.80
CA LYS A 83 -4.26 5.30 4.89
C LYS A 83 -3.78 3.91 5.32
N ALA A 84 -4.52 3.30 6.23
CA ALA A 84 -4.34 1.92 6.65
C ALA A 84 -5.36 1.05 5.92
N PHE A 85 -4.93 -0.13 5.49
CA PHE A 85 -5.79 -1.11 4.83
C PHE A 85 -6.92 -1.53 5.79
N THR A 86 -8.18 -1.35 5.35
CA THR A 86 -9.34 -1.46 6.24
C THR A 86 -9.87 -2.89 6.36
N GLU A 87 -10.81 -3.10 7.29
CA GLU A 87 -11.48 -4.39 7.47
C GLU A 87 -12.36 -4.74 6.28
N GLU A 88 -12.99 -3.71 5.70
CA GLU A 88 -13.83 -3.81 4.51
C GLU A 88 -12.99 -4.19 3.29
N GLN A 89 -11.79 -3.59 3.14
CA GLN A 89 -10.85 -3.99 2.09
C GLN A 89 -10.39 -5.44 2.24
N GLU A 90 -10.02 -5.89 3.45
CA GLU A 90 -9.69 -7.31 3.70
C GLU A 90 -10.88 -8.21 3.38
N ALA A 91 -12.07 -7.86 3.88
CA ALA A 91 -13.27 -8.65 3.69
C ALA A 91 -13.65 -8.79 2.20
N LEU A 92 -13.49 -7.74 1.39
CA LEU A 92 -13.71 -7.81 -0.06
C LEU A 92 -12.74 -8.78 -0.74
N VAL A 93 -11.44 -8.69 -0.45
CA VAL A 93 -10.42 -9.60 -1.00
C VAL A 93 -10.65 -11.04 -0.55
N VAL A 94 -10.82 -11.27 0.75
CA VAL A 94 -10.99 -12.61 1.34
C VAL A 94 -12.30 -13.27 0.90
N LYS A 95 -13.42 -12.54 0.84
CA LYS A 95 -14.72 -13.11 0.40
C LYS A 95 -14.69 -13.47 -1.09
N SER A 96 -14.21 -12.57 -1.95
CA SER A 96 -14.10 -12.84 -3.40
C SER A 96 -13.10 -13.96 -3.69
N TRP A 97 -11.95 -14.01 -3.01
CA TRP A 97 -11.04 -15.15 -3.11
C TRP A 97 -11.68 -16.46 -2.67
N ASN A 98 -12.46 -16.46 -1.58
CA ASN A 98 -13.17 -17.67 -1.14
C ASN A 98 -14.23 -18.18 -2.13
N ALA A 99 -14.83 -17.30 -2.94
CA ALA A 99 -15.70 -17.68 -4.05
C ALA A 99 -14.88 -18.28 -5.21
N MET A 100 -13.80 -17.62 -5.61
CA MET A 100 -12.95 -18.00 -6.76
C MET A 100 -12.06 -19.25 -6.53
N LYS A 101 -11.63 -19.53 -5.30
CA LYS A 101 -10.51 -20.45 -5.03
C LYS A 101 -10.73 -21.92 -5.45
N LYS A 102 -11.98 -22.34 -5.66
CA LYS A 102 -12.31 -23.69 -6.15
C LYS A 102 -11.81 -23.88 -7.58
N ASP A 103 -11.98 -22.85 -8.40
CA ASP A 103 -11.68 -22.85 -9.83
C ASP A 103 -10.33 -22.16 -10.14
N ALA A 104 -9.50 -21.96 -9.10
CA ALA A 104 -8.21 -21.26 -9.18
C ALA A 104 -7.24 -21.80 -10.24
N GLY A 105 -7.36 -23.09 -10.61
CA GLY A 105 -6.56 -23.69 -11.68
C GLY A 105 -6.97 -23.24 -13.09
N GLU A 106 -8.26 -22.94 -13.30
CA GLU A 106 -8.78 -22.41 -14.56
C GLU A 106 -8.66 -20.89 -14.60
N LEU A 107 -9.01 -20.21 -13.51
CA LEU A 107 -8.80 -18.75 -13.37
C LEU A 107 -7.33 -18.38 -13.54
N GLY A 108 -6.43 -19.18 -13.00
CA GLY A 108 -4.99 -19.00 -13.19
C GLY A 108 -4.53 -19.15 -14.65
N MET A 109 -5.22 -19.98 -15.45
CA MET A 109 -4.95 -20.07 -16.89
C MET A 109 -5.48 -18.84 -17.62
N LYS A 110 -6.75 -18.46 -17.41
CA LYS A 110 -7.37 -17.25 -17.99
C LYS A 110 -6.55 -15.99 -17.69
N PHE A 111 -6.05 -15.86 -16.46
CA PHE A 111 -5.14 -14.79 -16.05
C PHE A 111 -3.84 -14.76 -16.89
N PHE A 112 -3.13 -15.89 -17.07
CA PHE A 112 -1.89 -15.88 -17.85
C PHE A 112 -2.10 -15.72 -19.35
N LEU A 113 -3.17 -16.27 -19.92
CA LEU A 113 -3.55 -16.00 -21.31
C LEU A 113 -3.69 -14.49 -21.53
N ARG A 114 -4.42 -13.80 -20.64
CA ARG A 114 -4.59 -12.35 -20.67
C ARG A 114 -3.27 -11.58 -20.52
N VAL A 115 -2.36 -12.01 -19.64
CA VAL A 115 -1.00 -11.42 -19.54
C VAL A 115 -0.26 -11.55 -20.89
N PHE A 116 -0.36 -12.69 -21.56
CA PHE A 116 0.32 -12.95 -22.83
C PHE A 116 -0.37 -12.34 -24.06
N GLU A 117 -1.67 -12.06 -23.99
CA GLU A 117 -2.41 -11.25 -24.98
C GLU A 117 -1.93 -9.78 -24.93
N ILE A 118 -1.79 -9.22 -23.72
CA ILE A 118 -1.35 -7.83 -23.51
C ILE A 118 0.14 -7.67 -23.79
N ALA A 119 0.97 -8.62 -23.32
CA ALA A 119 2.42 -8.59 -23.46
C ALA A 119 2.96 -9.94 -23.98
N PRO A 120 2.85 -10.23 -25.29
CA PRO A 120 3.34 -11.49 -25.88
C PRO A 120 4.83 -11.75 -25.64
N SER A 121 5.64 -10.70 -25.49
CA SER A 121 7.07 -10.79 -25.13
C SER A 121 7.31 -11.45 -23.77
N ALA A 122 6.39 -11.31 -22.81
CA ALA A 122 6.51 -11.87 -21.46
C ALA A 122 6.59 -13.40 -21.45
N GLN A 123 6.07 -14.08 -22.48
CA GLN A 123 6.21 -15.54 -22.63
C GLN A 123 7.68 -16.00 -22.60
N LYS A 124 8.62 -15.17 -23.09
CA LYS A 124 10.06 -15.49 -23.15
C LYS A 124 10.72 -15.59 -21.77
N LEU A 125 10.15 -14.90 -20.77
CA LEU A 125 10.60 -14.92 -19.37
C LEU A 125 10.38 -16.32 -18.76
N PHE A 126 9.31 -16.99 -19.15
CA PHE A 126 8.99 -18.35 -18.72
C PHE A 126 9.86 -19.37 -19.47
N SER A 127 10.90 -19.85 -18.81
CA SER A 127 11.84 -20.84 -19.36
C SER A 127 11.17 -22.12 -19.89
N PHE A 128 10.01 -22.50 -19.32
CA PHE A 128 9.23 -23.67 -19.76
C PHE A 128 8.25 -23.39 -20.93
N LEU A 129 8.14 -22.15 -21.41
CA LEU A 129 7.43 -21.79 -22.64
C LEU A 129 8.38 -21.62 -23.84
N ARG A 130 9.66 -21.35 -23.60
CA ARG A 130 10.64 -21.15 -24.68
C ARG A 130 10.81 -22.43 -25.51
N GLY A 131 10.43 -22.36 -26.79
CA GLY A 131 10.57 -23.46 -27.75
C GLY A 131 9.62 -24.63 -27.49
N SER A 132 8.48 -24.39 -26.84
CA SER A 132 7.45 -25.42 -26.63
C SER A 132 6.36 -25.32 -27.69
N ASP A 133 6.10 -26.41 -28.41
CA ASP A 133 4.95 -26.53 -29.32
C ASP A 133 3.63 -26.81 -28.58
N VAL A 134 3.65 -26.90 -27.25
CA VAL A 134 2.46 -27.13 -26.41
C VAL A 134 1.72 -25.81 -26.25
N SER A 135 0.41 -25.81 -26.57
CA SER A 135 -0.42 -24.62 -26.39
C SER A 135 -0.42 -24.14 -24.94
N LEU A 136 -0.52 -22.82 -24.73
CA LEU A 136 -0.46 -22.20 -23.41
C LEU A 136 -1.48 -22.84 -22.44
N GLU A 137 -2.69 -23.12 -22.93
CA GLU A 137 -3.78 -23.78 -22.21
C GLU A 137 -3.45 -25.19 -21.69
N GLN A 138 -2.62 -25.93 -22.44
CA GLN A 138 -2.19 -27.29 -22.09
C GLN A 138 -0.98 -27.29 -21.15
N ASN A 139 -0.28 -26.15 -21.00
CA ASN A 139 0.93 -26.07 -20.19
C ASN A 139 0.61 -26.05 -18.67
N GLN A 140 0.58 -27.23 -18.07
CA GLN A 140 0.28 -27.44 -16.64
C GLN A 140 1.24 -26.68 -15.70
N LYS A 141 2.41 -26.19 -16.16
CA LYS A 141 3.36 -25.42 -15.34
C LYS A 141 2.93 -23.96 -15.09
N LEU A 142 1.97 -23.42 -15.87
CA LEU A 142 1.41 -22.08 -15.62
C LEU A 142 0.50 -22.06 -14.39
N LYS A 143 -0.34 -23.08 -14.20
CA LYS A 143 -1.41 -23.11 -13.18
C LYS A 143 -0.89 -22.94 -11.74
N PRO A 144 0.22 -23.58 -11.30
CA PRO A 144 0.75 -23.37 -9.95
C PRO A 144 1.22 -21.93 -9.71
N HIS A 145 1.98 -21.36 -10.66
CA HIS A 145 2.49 -20.00 -10.55
C HIS A 145 1.37 -18.96 -10.53
N ALA A 146 0.35 -19.17 -11.38
CA ALA A 146 -0.85 -18.35 -11.39
C ALA A 146 -1.57 -18.33 -10.04
N LYS A 147 -1.82 -19.53 -9.48
CA LYS A 147 -2.45 -19.68 -8.17
C LYS A 147 -1.66 -18.98 -7.07
N THR A 148 -0.33 -19.00 -7.13
CA THR A 148 0.54 -18.29 -6.18
C THR A 148 0.29 -16.78 -6.18
N VAL A 149 0.08 -16.14 -7.35
CA VAL A 149 -0.21 -14.69 -7.42
C VAL A 149 -1.50 -14.35 -6.67
N PHE A 150 -2.59 -15.08 -6.91
CA PHE A 150 -3.86 -14.87 -6.20
C PHE A 150 -3.73 -15.12 -4.69
N VAL A 151 -3.09 -16.23 -4.29
CA VAL A 151 -2.91 -16.61 -2.87
C VAL A 151 -2.08 -15.55 -2.13
N MET A 152 -0.90 -15.20 -2.66
CA MET A 152 -0.01 -14.23 -2.01
C MET A 152 -0.63 -12.83 -1.94
N THR A 153 -1.43 -12.42 -2.94
CA THR A 153 -2.15 -11.15 -2.90
C THR A 153 -3.24 -11.17 -1.83
N CYS A 154 -4.00 -12.26 -1.71
CA CYS A 154 -4.98 -12.42 -0.64
C CYS A 154 -4.34 -12.46 0.76
N GLU A 155 -3.20 -13.15 0.92
CA GLU A 155 -2.44 -13.16 2.18
C GLU A 155 -1.88 -11.77 2.51
N SER A 156 -1.47 -11.00 1.48
CA SER A 156 -0.99 -9.62 1.65
C SER A 156 -2.08 -8.70 2.18
N ALA A 157 -3.33 -8.83 1.72
CA ALA A 157 -4.47 -8.08 2.27
C ALA A 157 -4.66 -8.31 3.78
N VAL A 158 -4.63 -9.57 4.22
CA VAL A 158 -4.72 -9.96 5.64
C VAL A 158 -3.54 -9.42 6.45
N GLN A 159 -2.32 -9.47 5.90
CA GLN A 159 -1.12 -8.94 6.55
C GLN A 159 -1.15 -7.41 6.66
N LEU A 160 -1.64 -6.71 5.63
CA LEU A 160 -1.81 -5.26 5.64
C LEU A 160 -2.81 -4.81 6.71
N ARG A 161 -3.98 -5.46 6.81
CA ARG A 161 -4.96 -5.18 7.87
C ARG A 161 -4.38 -5.44 9.26
N LYS A 162 -3.71 -6.58 9.45
CA LYS A 162 -3.20 -7.02 10.76
C LYS A 162 -1.95 -6.27 11.25
N ALA A 163 -1.05 -5.90 10.34
CA ALA A 163 0.30 -5.42 10.68
C ALA A 163 0.70 -4.12 9.96
N GLY A 164 -0.13 -3.56 9.08
CA GLY A 164 0.16 -2.35 8.30
C GLY A 164 1.21 -2.53 7.21
N LYS A 165 1.68 -3.77 6.98
CA LYS A 165 2.71 -4.12 5.98
C LYS A 165 2.60 -5.60 5.59
N VAL A 166 3.11 -5.93 4.42
CA VAL A 166 3.35 -7.32 4.01
C VAL A 166 4.48 -7.92 4.88
N THR A 167 4.25 -9.12 5.40
CA THR A 167 5.14 -9.87 6.31
C THR A 167 5.37 -11.30 5.81
N VAL A 168 5.53 -11.47 4.51
CA VAL A 168 6.05 -12.73 3.93
C VAL A 168 7.45 -12.95 4.51
N LYS A 169 7.78 -14.21 4.86
CA LYS A 169 9.06 -14.57 5.50
C LYS A 169 10.24 -14.07 4.67
N ASP A 170 11.23 -13.43 5.32
CA ASP A 170 12.39 -12.81 4.67
C ASP A 170 13.12 -13.73 3.67
N SER A 171 13.27 -15.02 3.99
CA SER A 171 13.87 -16.01 3.10
C SER A 171 13.06 -16.21 1.81
N SER A 172 11.73 -16.26 1.92
CA SER A 172 10.82 -16.40 0.77
C SER A 172 10.74 -15.12 -0.07
N LEU A 173 10.79 -13.92 0.54
CA LEU A 173 10.88 -12.66 -0.22
C LEU A 173 12.20 -12.56 -1.00
N LYS A 174 13.32 -12.96 -0.38
CA LYS A 174 14.63 -12.99 -1.05
C LYS A 174 14.65 -13.95 -2.23
N GLU A 175 14.12 -15.15 -2.07
CA GLU A 175 14.01 -16.13 -3.15
C GLU A 175 13.12 -15.60 -4.30
N LEU A 176 11.95 -15.03 -3.98
CA LEU A 176 11.06 -14.42 -4.97
C LEU A 176 11.75 -13.27 -5.72
N GLY A 177 12.38 -12.34 -5.00
CA GLY A 177 13.10 -11.22 -5.59
C GLY A 177 14.24 -11.68 -6.51
N ALA A 178 15.05 -12.64 -6.05
CA ALA A 178 16.14 -13.21 -6.84
C ALA A 178 15.65 -13.92 -8.11
N VAL A 179 14.52 -14.66 -8.04
CA VAL A 179 13.91 -15.30 -9.22
C VAL A 179 13.40 -14.27 -10.22
N HIS A 180 12.67 -13.24 -9.79
CA HIS A 180 12.16 -12.20 -10.68
C HIS A 180 13.30 -11.39 -11.31
N PHE A 181 14.35 -11.09 -10.54
CA PHE A 181 15.57 -10.44 -11.04
C PHE A 181 16.29 -11.31 -12.08
N LYS A 182 16.53 -12.59 -11.78
CA LYS A 182 17.22 -13.55 -12.67
C LYS A 182 16.52 -13.71 -14.03
N TYR A 183 15.19 -13.67 -14.06
CA TYR A 183 14.44 -13.78 -15.31
C TYR A 183 14.25 -12.45 -16.05
N GLY A 184 14.78 -11.33 -15.54
CA GLY A 184 14.67 -10.02 -16.19
C GLY A 184 13.27 -9.42 -16.11
N VAL A 185 12.55 -9.64 -15.01
CA VAL A 185 11.26 -8.97 -14.78
C VAL A 185 11.51 -7.49 -14.47
N VAL A 186 10.80 -6.60 -15.17
CA VAL A 186 10.86 -5.14 -15.00
C VAL A 186 9.53 -4.61 -14.44
N PRO A 187 9.45 -3.38 -13.90
CA PRO A 187 8.23 -2.80 -13.33
C PRO A 187 6.98 -2.94 -14.22
N GLU A 188 7.13 -2.72 -15.52
CA GLU A 188 6.06 -2.75 -16.52
C GLU A 188 5.40 -4.14 -16.62
N HIS A 189 6.12 -5.22 -16.32
CA HIS A 189 5.53 -6.57 -16.27
C HIS A 189 4.58 -6.72 -15.07
N PHE A 190 4.87 -6.06 -13.94
CA PHE A 190 3.98 -6.06 -12.77
C PHE A 190 2.70 -5.26 -13.05
N ASP A 191 2.77 -4.16 -13.81
CA ASP A 191 1.59 -3.39 -14.21
C ASP A 191 0.66 -4.19 -15.13
N VAL A 192 1.21 -4.90 -16.12
CA VAL A 192 0.45 -5.83 -16.98
C VAL A 192 -0.19 -6.96 -16.15
N VAL A 193 0.56 -7.54 -15.22
CA VAL A 193 0.04 -8.57 -14.30
C VAL A 193 -1.07 -8.02 -13.41
N LYS A 194 -0.93 -6.81 -12.86
CA LYS A 194 -1.97 -6.16 -12.04
C LYS A 194 -3.25 -5.95 -12.83
N PHE A 195 -3.15 -5.44 -14.05
CA PHE A 195 -4.30 -5.25 -14.93
C PHE A 195 -4.99 -6.59 -15.24
N ALA A 196 -4.23 -7.60 -15.67
CA ALA A 196 -4.76 -8.92 -15.99
C ALA A 196 -5.43 -9.58 -14.77
N LEU A 197 -4.81 -9.49 -13.59
CA LEU A 197 -5.35 -9.98 -12.33
C LEU A 197 -6.72 -9.36 -12.03
N LEU A 198 -6.81 -8.02 -12.08
CA LEU A 198 -8.03 -7.29 -11.75
C LEU A 198 -9.18 -7.60 -12.73
N GLU A 199 -8.90 -7.64 -14.04
CA GLU A 199 -9.93 -8.02 -15.02
C GLU A 199 -10.33 -9.50 -14.89
N THR A 200 -9.41 -10.42 -14.55
CA THR A 200 -9.78 -11.82 -14.31
C THR A 200 -10.64 -11.99 -13.05
N ILE A 201 -10.41 -11.21 -11.99
CA ILE A 201 -11.28 -11.20 -10.80
C ILE A 201 -12.67 -10.68 -11.14
N LYS A 202 -12.75 -9.57 -11.90
CA LYS A 202 -14.01 -8.99 -12.40
C LYS A 202 -14.84 -9.99 -13.19
N ASP A 203 -14.22 -10.73 -14.12
CA ASP A 203 -14.89 -11.75 -14.93
C ASP A 203 -15.32 -12.97 -14.10
N ALA A 204 -14.58 -13.30 -13.03
CA ALA A 204 -14.81 -14.48 -12.19
C ALA A 204 -15.92 -14.28 -11.14
N VAL A 205 -16.08 -13.05 -10.63
CA VAL A 205 -17.08 -12.70 -9.61
C VAL A 205 -17.80 -11.37 -9.95
N PRO A 206 -18.49 -11.28 -11.11
CA PRO A 206 -19.12 -10.05 -11.58
C PRO A 206 -20.14 -9.50 -10.56
N GLU A 207 -20.91 -10.39 -9.92
CA GLU A 207 -21.91 -10.05 -8.89
C GLU A 207 -21.30 -9.42 -7.62
N MET A 208 -20.00 -9.60 -7.40
CA MET A 208 -19.25 -9.01 -6.27
C MET A 208 -18.38 -7.82 -6.70
N TRP A 209 -18.30 -7.52 -8.00
CA TRP A 209 -17.34 -6.57 -8.51
C TRP A 209 -17.76 -5.12 -8.23
N SER A 210 -16.87 -4.37 -7.60
CA SER A 210 -17.06 -2.94 -7.30
C SER A 210 -15.76 -2.17 -7.40
N PRO A 211 -15.81 -0.82 -7.52
CA PRO A 211 -14.61 0.03 -7.45
C PRO A 211 -13.80 -0.18 -6.16
N GLU A 212 -14.47 -0.41 -5.03
CA GLU A 212 -13.85 -0.67 -3.73
C GLU A 212 -13.12 -2.02 -3.74
N MET A 213 -13.71 -3.06 -4.34
CA MET A 213 -13.05 -4.36 -4.46
C MET A 213 -11.85 -4.30 -5.41
N LYS A 214 -11.96 -3.57 -6.53
CA LYS A 214 -10.84 -3.28 -7.43
C LYS A 214 -9.68 -2.62 -6.69
N ASN A 215 -9.98 -1.60 -5.89
CA ASN A 215 -8.99 -0.87 -5.11
C ASN A 215 -8.36 -1.75 -4.01
N ALA A 216 -9.14 -2.56 -3.30
CA ALA A 216 -8.65 -3.46 -2.26
C ALA A 216 -7.68 -4.52 -2.81
N TRP A 217 -8.03 -5.18 -3.93
CA TRP A 217 -7.11 -6.10 -4.62
C TRP A 217 -5.88 -5.38 -5.18
N GLY A 218 -6.07 -4.21 -5.77
CA GLY A 218 -4.98 -3.40 -6.33
C GLY A 218 -3.95 -2.98 -5.29
N GLU A 219 -4.39 -2.46 -4.14
CA GLU A 219 -3.52 -2.04 -3.04
C GLU A 219 -2.80 -3.23 -2.39
N ALA A 220 -3.49 -4.36 -2.20
CA ALA A 220 -2.86 -5.58 -1.69
C ALA A 220 -1.78 -6.13 -2.64
N TYR A 221 -2.02 -6.05 -3.96
CA TYR A 221 -1.05 -6.42 -4.98
C TYR A 221 0.15 -5.46 -5.00
N ASP A 222 -0.09 -4.14 -4.98
CA ASP A 222 0.97 -3.12 -4.99
C ASP A 222 1.93 -3.30 -3.81
N LYS A 223 1.41 -3.57 -2.61
CA LYS A 223 2.25 -3.79 -1.42
C LYS A 223 3.01 -5.11 -1.44
N LEU A 224 2.50 -6.13 -2.13
CA LEU A 224 3.25 -7.35 -2.39
C LEU A 224 4.40 -7.09 -3.39
N VAL A 225 4.13 -6.37 -4.48
CA VAL A 225 5.16 -6.01 -5.48
C VAL A 225 6.23 -5.09 -4.88
N GLU A 226 5.85 -4.08 -4.09
CA GLU A 226 6.78 -3.24 -3.32
C GLU A 226 7.69 -4.05 -2.40
N ALA A 227 7.24 -5.20 -1.88
CA ALA A 227 8.05 -6.08 -1.04
C ALA A 227 8.99 -6.95 -1.88
N ILE A 228 8.52 -7.49 -3.01
CA ILE A 228 9.34 -8.30 -3.94
C ILE A 228 10.44 -7.45 -4.59
N GLN A 229 10.11 -6.25 -5.10
CA GLN A 229 11.05 -5.38 -5.79
C GLN A 229 12.24 -4.93 -4.92
N LYS A 230 12.06 -4.78 -3.60
CA LYS A 230 13.15 -4.50 -2.65
C LYS A 230 14.19 -5.62 -2.56
N GLU A 231 13.81 -6.83 -2.94
CA GLU A 231 14.68 -8.01 -3.01
C GLU A 231 15.05 -8.41 -4.45
N MET A 232 14.62 -7.66 -5.48
CA MET A 232 15.03 -7.85 -6.88
C MET A 232 16.42 -7.25 -7.12
N LYS A 233 17.44 -7.93 -6.60
CA LYS A 233 18.86 -7.57 -6.67
C LYS A 233 19.72 -8.82 -6.86
N PRO A 234 20.99 -8.70 -7.31
CA PRO A 234 21.91 -9.82 -7.36
C PRO A 234 22.02 -10.50 -5.99
N SER A 235 22.06 -11.84 -5.97
CA SER A 235 22.36 -12.58 -4.74
C SER A 235 23.77 -12.26 -4.27
N SER A 236 23.93 -11.95 -2.98
CA SER A 236 25.19 -11.55 -2.36
C SER A 236 26.19 -12.71 -2.17
N GLY A 237 26.34 -13.55 -3.20
CA GLY A 237 27.19 -14.74 -3.24
C GLY A 237 27.85 -15.00 -4.60
N ASP A 238 27.56 -14.20 -5.63
CA ASP A 238 28.30 -14.18 -6.89
C ASP A 238 29.12 -12.87 -6.97
N SER A 239 30.37 -12.92 -6.50
CA SER A 239 31.40 -11.87 -6.57
C SER A 239 32.80 -12.49 -6.67
#